data_AF-Z9JGI1-F1
#
_entry.id   AF-Z9JGI1-F1
#
_cell.length_a   1.000
_cell.length_b   1.000
_cell.length_c   1.000
_cell.angle_alpha   90.00
_cell.angle_beta   90.00
_cell.angle_gamma   90.00
#
_symmetry.space_group_name_H-M   'P 1'
#
loop_
_entity.id
_entity.type
_entity.pdbx_description
1 polymer ?
#
loop_
_entity_poly.entity_id
_entity_poly.type
_entity_poly.pdbx_seq_one_letter_code
_entity_poly.pdbx_strand_id
1 'polypeptide(L)'
;MLIAEFLLFTVGHGDLDQTSLPADLVGHRKSARAAALRRLAHSIINADLSTIEGRVLAWLAGEQGKLHAFSAFDTCQGVDGLWYSGAAITEAARCGAPIALHRDAQGEPVRQGPDLYKRAYAQSFGIAQEAVTKQQRHIGKVQELALGYGGGVGAFAAFAALYRIDLDDMAAQAHATLPPVLLQEAARALEWTRDTQRPTFELSERAWLMCDVFKRAWRQAHPAIVTFWSDVQAAAVQAITHPGTVRSCRRLKLHYANAWLRIRLPSGRLLHYPAARVDADG
;
A
#
# COMPACT_ATOMS: atom_id res chain seq x y z
N MET A 1 10.38 -7.92 10.97
CA MET A 1 11.40 -7.83 9.90
C MET A 1 10.72 -8.17 8.57
N LEU A 2 9.83 -7.27 8.14
CA LEU A 2 9.11 -7.30 6.84
C LEU A 2 8.33 -5.98 6.60
N ILE A 3 8.30 -5.08 7.60
CA ILE A 3 7.70 -3.73 7.49
C ILE A 3 8.78 -2.63 7.63
N ALA A 4 10.01 -2.98 8.04
CA ALA A 4 11.09 -2.02 8.30
C ALA A 4 12.16 -1.94 7.20
N GLU A 5 12.15 -2.83 6.20
CA GLU A 5 13.17 -2.85 5.13
C GLU A 5 12.83 -1.93 3.94
N PHE A 6 11.67 -1.29 3.92
CA PHE A 6 11.24 -0.47 2.78
C PHE A 6 11.70 1.00 2.83
N LEU A 7 12.57 1.37 3.78
CA LEU A 7 12.98 2.76 4.03
C LEU A 7 14.49 3.04 3.88
N LEU A 8 15.31 2.09 3.40
CA LEU A 8 16.70 2.37 3.03
C LEU A 8 16.99 1.90 1.61
N PHE A 9 16.88 2.82 0.64
CA PHE A 9 17.74 2.79 -0.54
C PHE A 9 17.83 4.20 -1.15
N THR A 10 18.61 5.06 -0.51
CA THR A 10 19.17 6.27 -1.13
C THR A 10 20.68 6.31 -0.87
N VAL A 11 21.42 6.35 -1.99
CA VAL A 11 22.83 6.73 -2.18
C VAL A 11 23.91 5.75 -1.71
N GLY A 12 24.52 5.10 -2.69
CA GLY A 12 25.92 4.68 -2.69
C GLY A 12 26.44 4.77 -4.11
N HIS A 13 27.08 5.88 -4.47
CA HIS A 13 27.85 6.00 -5.70
C HIS A 13 29.02 5.01 -5.63
N GLY A 14 29.10 4.12 -6.61
CA GLY A 14 30.24 3.25 -6.86
C GLY A 14 30.30 2.98 -8.34
N ASP A 15 31.29 3.58 -9.00
CA ASP A 15 31.55 3.49 -10.43
C ASP A 15 31.55 2.04 -10.90
N LEU A 16 30.69 1.73 -11.88
CA LEU A 16 30.89 0.62 -12.78
C LEU A 16 31.15 1.21 -14.17
N ASP A 17 32.42 1.10 -14.56
CA ASP A 17 33.00 1.44 -15.86
C ASP A 17 32.08 1.00 -17.02
N GLN A 18 31.57 1.98 -17.78
CA GLN A 18 30.59 1.79 -18.85
C GLN A 18 31.23 1.49 -20.22
N THR A 19 32.52 1.22 -20.33
CA THR A 19 33.22 1.25 -21.63
C THR A 19 33.37 -0.09 -22.37
N SER A 20 32.66 -1.17 -21.97
CA SER A 20 32.79 -2.47 -22.67
C SER A 20 31.50 -3.26 -22.86
N LEU A 21 30.40 -2.60 -23.25
CA LEU A 21 29.21 -3.31 -23.73
C LEU A 21 28.97 -3.06 -25.23
N PRO A 22 28.80 -4.12 -26.04
CA PRO A 22 28.48 -3.97 -27.47
C PRO A 22 27.12 -3.29 -27.69
N ALA A 23 27.03 -2.54 -28.80
CA ALA A 23 25.93 -1.63 -29.11
C ALA A 23 24.56 -2.30 -29.38
N ASP A 24 24.46 -3.63 -29.34
CA ASP A 24 23.24 -4.40 -29.57
C ASP A 24 22.33 -4.54 -28.34
N LEU A 25 22.76 -4.04 -27.17
CA LEU A 25 22.02 -4.09 -25.91
C LEU A 25 21.18 -2.85 -25.60
N VAL A 26 21.07 -1.90 -26.52
CA VAL A 26 20.18 -0.72 -26.37
C VAL A 26 18.77 -1.10 -26.84
N GLY A 27 18.02 -1.85 -26.03
CA GLY A 27 16.64 -2.16 -26.41
C GLY A 27 15.75 -2.93 -25.45
N HIS A 28 16.28 -3.72 -24.52
CA HIS A 28 15.42 -4.56 -23.66
C HIS A 28 15.86 -4.56 -22.20
N ARG A 29 15.06 -3.94 -21.33
CA ARG A 29 15.10 -4.08 -19.86
C ARG A 29 14.67 -5.48 -19.38
N LYS A 30 14.98 -6.54 -20.14
CA LYS A 30 15.07 -7.92 -19.62
C LYS A 30 16.46 -8.04 -18.99
N SER A 31 16.55 -7.38 -17.82
CA SER A 31 17.73 -7.04 -17.03
C SER A 31 18.59 -8.25 -16.64
N ALA A 32 19.82 -7.96 -16.17
CA ALA A 32 20.89 -8.86 -15.65
C ALA A 32 20.48 -10.25 -15.13
N ARG A 33 19.30 -10.38 -14.52
CA ARG A 33 18.68 -11.65 -14.13
C ARG A 33 18.55 -12.62 -15.31
N ALA A 34 18.06 -12.19 -16.47
CA ALA A 34 17.93 -13.03 -17.65
C ALA A 34 19.27 -13.54 -18.21
N ALA A 35 20.34 -12.74 -18.05
CA ALA A 35 21.69 -13.11 -18.48
C ALA A 35 22.32 -14.18 -17.56
N ALA A 36 22.06 -14.12 -16.24
CA ALA A 36 22.53 -15.13 -15.29
C ALA A 36 21.85 -16.51 -15.45
N LEU A 37 20.69 -16.57 -16.12
CA LEU A 37 19.80 -17.74 -16.11
C LEU A 37 19.94 -18.68 -17.30
N ARG A 38 20.61 -18.29 -18.38
CA ARG A 38 20.80 -19.13 -19.58
C ARG A 38 21.69 -20.37 -19.35
N ARG A 39 22.22 -20.55 -18.14
CA ARG A 39 23.20 -21.60 -17.80
C ARG A 39 22.63 -22.77 -16.98
N LEU A 40 21.34 -22.76 -16.64
CA LEU A 40 20.71 -23.79 -15.81
C LEU A 40 19.62 -24.54 -16.59
N ALA A 41 19.66 -25.87 -16.58
CA ALA A 41 18.61 -26.75 -17.13
C ALA A 41 17.37 -26.85 -16.21
N HIS A 42 17.04 -25.77 -15.51
CA HIS A 42 15.97 -25.72 -14.51
C HIS A 42 15.06 -24.52 -14.76
N SER A 43 13.77 -24.69 -14.46
CA SER A 43 12.80 -23.59 -14.45
C SER A 43 12.86 -22.83 -13.12
N ILE A 44 12.70 -21.50 -13.19
CA ILE A 44 12.51 -20.68 -11.99
C ILE A 44 11.03 -20.56 -11.70
N ILE A 45 10.68 -20.80 -10.46
CA ILE A 45 9.35 -20.50 -9.93
C ILE A 45 9.49 -19.23 -9.10
N ASN A 46 8.72 -18.20 -9.45
CA ASN A 46 8.59 -16.99 -8.64
C ASN A 46 7.26 -17.06 -7.87
N ALA A 47 7.33 -16.95 -6.55
CA ALA A 47 6.18 -16.88 -5.67
C ALA A 47 6.25 -15.58 -4.88
N ASP A 48 5.25 -14.71 -5.07
CA ASP A 48 5.16 -13.40 -4.44
C ASP A 48 3.84 -13.26 -3.68
N LEU A 49 3.86 -12.56 -2.54
CA LEU A 49 2.66 -12.30 -1.74
C LEU A 49 2.01 -11.00 -2.21
N SER A 50 1.01 -11.12 -3.09
CA SER A 50 0.35 -9.97 -3.69
C SER A 50 -0.32 -9.05 -2.65
N THR A 51 0.14 -7.81 -2.55
CA THR A 51 -0.43 -6.75 -1.71
C THR A 51 -0.50 -7.13 -0.22
N ILE A 52 0.52 -7.84 0.27
CA ILE A 52 0.55 -8.33 1.65
C ILE A 52 0.44 -7.21 2.68
N GLU A 53 1.02 -6.04 2.41
CA GLU A 53 0.96 -4.86 3.27
C GLU A 53 -0.48 -4.39 3.47
N GLY A 54 -1.21 -4.19 2.37
CA GLY A 54 -2.61 -3.77 2.41
C GLY A 54 -3.52 -4.80 3.08
N ARG A 55 -3.24 -6.09 2.89
CA ARG A 55 -3.97 -7.21 3.52
C ARG A 55 -3.77 -7.24 5.03
N VAL A 56 -2.51 -7.18 5.48
CA VAL A 56 -2.16 -7.21 6.91
C VAL A 56 -2.73 -5.97 7.61
N LEU A 57 -2.61 -4.80 6.99
CA LEU A 57 -3.18 -3.56 7.52
C LEU A 57 -4.71 -3.67 7.68
N ALA A 58 -5.43 -4.08 6.63
CA ALA A 58 -6.87 -4.26 6.67
C ALA A 58 -7.28 -5.26 7.76
N TRP A 59 -6.52 -6.34 7.95
CA TRP A 59 -6.78 -7.36 8.96
C TRP A 59 -6.50 -6.90 10.40
N LEU A 60 -5.42 -6.15 10.62
CA LEU A 60 -5.10 -5.54 11.92
C LEU A 60 -6.14 -4.49 12.30
N ALA A 61 -6.59 -3.70 11.32
CA ALA A 61 -7.63 -2.71 11.49
C ALA A 61 -9.05 -3.33 11.56
N GLY A 62 -9.28 -4.52 11.02
CA GLY A 62 -10.65 -5.06 10.91
C GLY A 62 -11.50 -4.31 9.87
N GLU A 63 -10.87 -3.83 8.80
CA GLU A 63 -11.53 -3.17 7.67
C GLU A 63 -12.26 -4.21 6.79
N GLN A 64 -13.47 -4.59 7.20
CA GLN A 64 -14.22 -5.72 6.61
C GLN A 64 -14.49 -5.53 5.11
N GLY A 65 -14.84 -4.32 4.68
CA GLY A 65 -15.11 -4.04 3.26
C GLY A 65 -13.91 -4.36 2.36
N LYS A 66 -12.70 -4.12 2.86
CA LYS A 66 -11.46 -4.41 2.16
C LYS A 66 -11.07 -5.88 2.26
N LEU A 67 -11.28 -6.52 3.40
CA LEU A 67 -11.08 -7.97 3.57
C LEU A 67 -11.99 -8.79 2.65
N HIS A 68 -13.26 -8.41 2.50
CA HIS A 68 -14.17 -9.05 1.55
C HIS A 68 -13.72 -8.83 0.10
N ALA A 69 -13.20 -7.64 -0.23
CA ALA A 69 -12.65 -7.37 -1.55
C ALA A 69 -11.46 -8.30 -1.87
N PHE A 70 -10.53 -8.46 -0.91
CA PHE A 70 -9.42 -9.40 -1.01
C PHE A 70 -9.93 -10.83 -1.19
N SER A 71 -10.89 -11.27 -0.37
CA SER A 71 -11.46 -12.62 -0.46
C SER A 71 -12.12 -12.90 -1.80
N ALA A 72 -12.86 -11.93 -2.36
CA ALA A 72 -13.47 -12.06 -3.67
C ALA A 72 -12.40 -12.11 -4.78
N PHE A 73 -11.37 -11.26 -4.71
CA PHE A 73 -10.27 -11.26 -5.68
C PHE A 73 -9.45 -12.57 -5.66
N ASP A 74 -9.30 -13.18 -4.49
CA ASP A 74 -8.61 -14.45 -4.31
C ASP A 74 -9.48 -15.66 -4.70
N THR A 75 -10.78 -15.45 -4.93
CA THR A 75 -11.69 -16.49 -5.39
C THR A 75 -11.62 -16.58 -6.91
N CYS A 76 -11.21 -17.75 -7.40
CA CYS A 76 -10.98 -17.99 -8.83
C CYS A 76 -11.90 -19.08 -9.37
N GLN A 77 -12.20 -19.02 -10.66
CA GLN A 77 -12.99 -20.04 -11.34
C GLN A 77 -12.10 -21.22 -11.75
N GLY A 78 -12.52 -22.44 -11.44
CA GLY A 78 -11.93 -23.68 -11.92
C GLY A 78 -12.30 -23.96 -13.37
N VAL A 79 -11.53 -24.81 -14.05
CA VAL A 79 -11.86 -25.28 -15.42
C VAL A 79 -13.13 -26.12 -15.47
N ASP A 80 -13.59 -26.61 -14.32
CA ASP A 80 -14.88 -27.29 -14.10
C ASP A 80 -16.07 -26.32 -13.97
N GLY A 81 -15.82 -25.01 -14.04
CA GLY A 81 -16.81 -23.96 -13.91
C GLY A 81 -17.17 -23.57 -12.47
N LEU A 82 -16.64 -24.26 -11.45
CA LEU A 82 -16.89 -23.98 -10.04
C LEU A 82 -16.01 -22.84 -9.51
N TRP A 83 -16.45 -22.17 -8.45
CA TRP A 83 -15.69 -21.11 -7.79
C TRP A 83 -14.97 -21.62 -6.55
N TYR A 84 -13.68 -21.35 -6.47
CA TYR A 84 -12.83 -21.80 -5.37
C TYR A 84 -12.18 -20.61 -4.67
N SER A 85 -12.33 -20.56 -3.35
CA SER A 85 -11.67 -19.53 -2.54
C SER A 85 -10.15 -19.69 -2.59
N GLY A 86 -9.40 -18.60 -2.36
CA GLY A 86 -7.94 -18.67 -2.28
C GLY A 86 -7.43 -19.68 -1.25
N ALA A 87 -8.17 -19.88 -0.16
CA ALA A 87 -7.87 -20.90 0.86
C ALA A 87 -8.05 -22.32 0.30
N ALA A 88 -9.14 -22.60 -0.41
CA ALA A 88 -9.38 -23.89 -1.04
C ALA A 88 -8.31 -24.20 -2.10
N ILE A 89 -7.95 -23.21 -2.93
CA ILE A 89 -6.89 -23.34 -3.93
C ILE A 89 -5.55 -23.66 -3.27
N THR A 90 -5.22 -22.95 -2.19
CA THR A 90 -3.97 -23.16 -1.43
C THR A 90 -3.96 -24.55 -0.79
N GLU A 91 -5.05 -24.98 -0.17
CA GLU A 91 -5.13 -26.27 0.51
C GLU A 91 -5.04 -27.43 -0.49
N ALA A 92 -5.76 -27.33 -1.61
CA ALA A 92 -5.72 -28.33 -2.67
C ALA A 92 -4.30 -28.51 -3.23
N ALA A 93 -3.58 -27.40 -3.46
CA ALA A 93 -2.18 -27.44 -3.87
C ALA A 93 -1.27 -28.08 -2.80
N ARG A 94 -1.48 -27.77 -1.52
CA ARG A 94 -0.72 -28.37 -0.40
C ARG A 94 -0.96 -29.88 -0.27
N CYS A 95 -2.18 -30.34 -0.56
CA CYS A 95 -2.55 -31.74 -0.55
C CYS A 95 -2.10 -32.51 -1.80
N GLY A 96 -1.39 -31.87 -2.73
CA GLY A 96 -0.91 -32.49 -3.98
C GLY A 96 -1.99 -32.65 -5.05
N ALA A 97 -3.16 -32.01 -4.89
CA ALA A 97 -4.27 -32.03 -5.82
C ALA A 97 -4.62 -30.60 -6.28
N PRO A 98 -3.72 -29.88 -6.97
CA PRO A 98 -3.93 -28.48 -7.33
C PRO A 98 -5.15 -28.32 -8.25
N ILE A 99 -5.96 -27.29 -7.96
CA ILE A 99 -7.14 -26.95 -8.76
C ILE A 99 -6.68 -26.26 -10.05
N ALA A 100 -7.04 -26.82 -11.19
CA ALA A 100 -6.82 -26.18 -12.48
C ALA A 100 -7.77 -24.98 -12.64
N LEU A 101 -7.21 -23.79 -12.78
CA LEU A 101 -7.96 -22.54 -12.88
C LEU A 101 -8.21 -22.15 -14.35
N HIS A 102 -9.43 -21.68 -14.62
CA HIS A 102 -9.76 -21.03 -15.88
C HIS A 102 -8.98 -19.71 -16.00
N ARG A 103 -8.43 -19.45 -17.19
CA ARG A 103 -7.60 -18.26 -17.46
C ARG A 103 -8.23 -17.39 -18.54
N ASP A 104 -8.08 -16.08 -18.41
CA ASP A 104 -8.51 -15.13 -19.41
C ASP A 104 -7.54 -15.06 -20.62
N ALA A 105 -7.84 -14.20 -21.58
CA ALA A 105 -7.03 -14.00 -22.78
C ALA A 105 -5.61 -13.47 -22.48
N GLN A 106 -5.39 -12.92 -21.28
CA GLN A 106 -4.10 -12.42 -20.79
C GLN A 106 -3.34 -13.50 -20.00
N GLY A 107 -3.93 -14.69 -19.83
CA GLY A 107 -3.37 -15.80 -19.08
C GLY A 107 -3.54 -15.67 -17.56
N GLU A 108 -4.28 -14.67 -17.09
CA GLU A 108 -4.55 -14.48 -15.66
C GLU A 108 -5.74 -15.35 -15.22
N PRO A 109 -5.76 -15.88 -13.99
CA PRO A 109 -6.92 -16.59 -13.47
C PRO A 109 -8.17 -15.70 -13.53
N VAL A 110 -9.30 -16.27 -13.95
CA VAL A 110 -10.59 -15.58 -13.87
C VAL A 110 -10.99 -15.48 -12.41
N ARG A 111 -11.17 -14.24 -11.94
CA ARG A 111 -11.44 -13.91 -10.53
C ARG A 111 -12.87 -13.42 -10.35
N GLN A 112 -13.44 -13.71 -9.18
CA GLN A 112 -14.77 -13.23 -8.82
C GLN A 112 -14.73 -11.74 -8.47
N GLY A 113 -13.70 -11.31 -7.74
CA GLY A 113 -13.53 -9.93 -7.30
C GLY A 113 -12.73 -9.08 -8.30
N PRO A 114 -13.01 -7.76 -8.35
CA PRO A 114 -12.33 -6.82 -9.23
C PRO A 114 -10.91 -6.50 -8.75
N ASP A 115 -10.09 -5.94 -9.65
CA ASP A 115 -8.75 -5.46 -9.31
C ASP A 115 -8.80 -4.42 -8.17
N LEU A 116 -7.98 -4.67 -7.14
CA LEU A 116 -8.04 -3.94 -5.87
C LEU A 116 -7.48 -2.51 -5.97
N TYR A 117 -6.54 -2.26 -6.88
CA TYR A 117 -6.05 -0.91 -7.13
C TYR A 117 -7.05 -0.11 -7.96
N LYS A 118 -7.73 -0.76 -8.92
CA LYS A 118 -8.89 -0.14 -9.57
C LYS A 118 -9.97 0.20 -8.56
N ARG A 119 -10.23 -0.68 -7.59
CA ARG A 119 -11.17 -0.42 -6.47
C ARG A 119 -10.78 0.82 -5.67
N ALA A 120 -9.52 0.91 -5.24
CA ALA A 120 -9.06 2.03 -4.41
C ALA A 120 -9.28 3.38 -5.11
N TYR A 121 -8.96 3.43 -6.41
CA TYR A 121 -9.23 4.61 -7.23
C TYR A 121 -10.74 4.84 -7.37
N ALA A 122 -11.49 3.86 -7.89
CA ALA A 122 -12.94 3.96 -8.09
C ALA A 122 -13.70 4.46 -6.84
N GLN A 123 -13.39 3.88 -5.68
CA GLN A 123 -14.03 4.22 -4.41
C GLN A 123 -13.74 5.66 -3.98
N SER A 124 -12.58 6.21 -4.34
CA SER A 124 -12.22 7.59 -4.03
C SER A 124 -12.98 8.62 -4.88
N PHE A 125 -13.45 8.24 -6.08
CA PHE A 125 -14.10 9.15 -7.04
C PHE A 125 -15.56 8.80 -7.34
N GLY A 126 -16.10 7.73 -6.75
CA GLY A 126 -17.45 7.27 -7.03
C GLY A 126 -17.68 6.83 -8.47
N ILE A 127 -16.63 6.38 -9.18
CA ILE A 127 -16.74 5.87 -10.55
C ILE A 127 -16.82 4.34 -10.58
N ALA A 128 -17.43 3.78 -11.62
CA ALA A 128 -17.47 2.33 -11.84
C ALA A 128 -16.06 1.75 -12.02
N GLN A 129 -15.78 0.60 -11.41
CA GLN A 129 -14.44 -0.01 -11.41
C GLN A 129 -14.00 -0.44 -12.82
N GLU A 130 -14.95 -0.80 -13.67
CA GLU A 130 -14.77 -1.22 -15.05
C GLU A 130 -14.30 -0.06 -15.92
N ALA A 131 -14.72 1.17 -15.58
CA ALA A 131 -14.30 2.40 -16.25
C ALA A 131 -12.89 2.86 -15.85
N VAL A 132 -12.26 2.23 -14.84
CA VAL A 132 -10.94 2.63 -14.36
C VAL A 132 -9.86 2.20 -15.37
N THR A 133 -9.15 3.21 -15.88
CA THR A 133 -8.06 3.03 -16.84
C THR A 133 -6.80 2.44 -16.19
N LYS A 134 -5.84 2.00 -17.00
CA LYS A 134 -4.55 1.49 -16.52
C LYS A 134 -3.76 2.56 -15.74
N GLN A 135 -3.82 3.82 -16.18
CA GLN A 135 -3.17 4.94 -15.48
C GLN A 135 -3.83 5.20 -14.12
N GLN A 136 -5.16 5.23 -14.08
CA GLN A 136 -5.91 5.39 -12.83
C GLN A 136 -5.66 4.23 -11.84
N ARG A 137 -5.49 3.01 -12.35
CA ARG A 137 -5.04 1.87 -11.52
C ARG A 137 -3.68 2.12 -10.89
N HIS A 138 -2.72 2.73 -11.59
CA HIS A 138 -1.42 3.09 -10.98
C HIS A 138 -1.59 4.13 -9.87
N ILE A 139 -2.49 5.09 -10.03
CA ILE A 139 -2.84 6.05 -8.97
C ILE A 139 -3.45 5.32 -7.77
N GLY A 140 -4.37 4.39 -7.99
CA GLY A 140 -4.93 3.54 -6.92
C GLY A 140 -3.86 2.75 -6.16
N LYS A 141 -2.82 2.28 -6.86
CA LYS A 141 -1.65 1.66 -6.22
C LYS A 141 -0.88 2.64 -5.33
N VAL A 142 -0.68 3.88 -5.80
CA VAL A 142 -0.04 4.94 -4.99
C VAL A 142 -0.88 5.26 -3.76
N GLN A 143 -2.21 5.37 -3.87
CA GLN A 143 -3.09 5.59 -2.73
C GLN A 143 -2.91 4.52 -1.66
N GLU A 144 -2.94 3.24 -2.05
CA GLU A 144 -2.79 2.12 -1.13
C GLU A 144 -1.46 2.12 -0.37
N LEU A 145 -0.36 2.44 -1.07
CA LEU A 145 0.98 2.44 -0.48
C LEU A 145 1.27 3.70 0.35
N ALA A 146 0.87 4.87 -0.14
CA ALA A 146 1.16 6.14 0.50
C ALA A 146 0.24 6.42 1.69
N LEU A 147 -1.05 6.08 1.58
CA LEU A 147 -2.07 6.53 2.52
C LEU A 147 -2.40 5.50 3.60
N GLY A 148 -2.10 4.22 3.36
CA GLY A 148 -2.38 3.11 4.29
C GLY A 148 -1.77 3.27 5.69
N TYR A 149 -0.67 4.01 5.79
CA TYR A 149 0.08 4.18 7.04
C TYR A 149 0.03 5.62 7.57
N GLY A 150 -1.08 6.33 7.32
CA GLY A 150 -1.29 7.70 7.82
C GLY A 150 -0.61 8.78 6.99
N GLY A 151 -0.04 8.44 5.82
CA GLY A 151 0.63 9.38 4.94
C GLY A 151 -0.24 10.57 4.54
N GLY A 152 0.41 11.72 4.39
CA GLY A 152 -0.18 12.97 3.90
C GLY A 152 0.21 13.29 2.46
N VAL A 153 0.07 14.57 2.08
CA VAL A 153 0.40 15.05 0.72
C VAL A 153 1.85 14.74 0.34
N GLY A 154 2.81 14.95 1.25
CA GLY A 154 4.22 14.67 0.97
C GLY A 154 4.52 13.19 0.73
N ALA A 155 3.87 12.29 1.49
CA ALA A 155 4.01 10.84 1.27
C ALA A 155 3.43 10.46 -0.10
N PHE A 156 2.27 11.01 -0.45
CA PHE A 156 1.66 10.80 -1.76
C PHE A 156 2.58 11.27 -2.90
N ALA A 157 3.16 12.47 -2.77
CA ALA A 157 4.09 13.02 -3.75
C ALA A 157 5.35 12.16 -3.94
N ALA A 158 5.94 11.67 -2.84
CA ALA A 158 7.10 10.79 -2.90
C ALA A 158 6.80 9.48 -3.64
N PHE A 159 5.64 8.86 -3.37
CA PHE A 159 5.23 7.65 -4.09
C PHE A 159 4.88 7.94 -5.55
N ALA A 160 4.23 9.06 -5.85
CA ALA A 160 3.96 9.46 -7.23
C ALA A 160 5.25 9.62 -8.04
N ALA A 161 6.27 10.26 -7.48
CA ALA A 161 7.59 10.38 -8.10
C ALA A 161 8.25 9.01 -8.34
N LEU A 162 8.20 8.11 -7.36
CA LEU A 162 8.72 6.74 -7.49
C LEU A 162 8.07 5.97 -8.65
N TYR A 163 6.76 6.14 -8.83
CA TYR A 163 6.00 5.51 -9.91
C TYR A 163 5.97 6.33 -11.20
N ARG A 164 6.71 7.44 -11.26
CA ARG A 164 6.77 8.37 -12.41
C ARG A 164 5.39 8.85 -12.85
N ILE A 165 4.54 9.17 -11.88
CA ILE A 165 3.23 9.78 -12.09
C ILE A 165 3.43 11.29 -12.03
N ASP A 166 3.11 11.97 -13.13
CA ASP A 166 3.03 13.42 -13.17
C ASP A 166 1.77 13.87 -12.41
N LEU A 167 1.98 14.60 -11.32
CA LEU A 167 0.91 15.04 -10.42
C LEU A 167 0.09 16.20 -11.00
N ASP A 168 0.69 17.02 -11.87
CA ASP A 168 0.02 18.13 -12.53
C ASP A 168 -0.91 17.61 -13.64
N ASP A 169 -0.41 16.68 -14.46
CA ASP A 169 -1.23 15.99 -15.45
C ASP A 169 -2.37 15.21 -14.79
N MET A 170 -2.06 14.49 -13.69
CA MET A 170 -3.06 13.79 -12.90
C MET A 170 -4.12 14.76 -12.36
N ALA A 171 -3.71 15.91 -11.83
CA ALA A 171 -4.62 16.93 -11.33
C ALA A 171 -5.50 17.50 -12.45
N ALA A 172 -4.96 17.70 -13.66
CA ALA A 172 -5.72 18.16 -14.82
C ALA A 172 -6.80 17.16 -15.25
N GLN A 173 -6.48 15.86 -15.26
CA GLN A 173 -7.42 14.81 -15.66
C GLN A 173 -8.50 14.55 -14.62
N ALA A 174 -8.17 14.62 -13.33
CA ALA A 174 -9.10 14.30 -12.25
C ALA A 174 -10.02 15.49 -11.88
N HIS A 175 -9.65 16.73 -12.21
CA HIS A 175 -10.35 17.92 -11.71
C HIS A 175 -11.88 17.90 -11.90
N ALA A 176 -12.34 17.41 -13.05
CA ALA A 176 -13.77 17.37 -13.38
C ALA A 176 -14.60 16.34 -12.57
N THR A 177 -13.95 15.37 -11.90
CA THR A 177 -14.62 14.29 -11.15
C THR A 177 -14.49 14.43 -9.64
N LEU A 178 -13.87 15.50 -9.15
CA LEU A 178 -13.65 15.68 -7.71
C LEU A 178 -14.93 16.10 -6.99
N PRO A 179 -15.24 15.50 -5.83
CA PRO A 179 -16.30 16.00 -4.97
C PRO A 179 -16.00 17.45 -4.53
N PRO A 180 -16.88 18.43 -4.80
CA PRO A 180 -16.63 19.84 -4.50
C PRO A 180 -16.33 20.11 -3.02
N VAL A 181 -16.95 19.34 -2.12
CA VAL A 181 -16.72 19.43 -0.67
C VAL A 181 -15.27 19.12 -0.32
N LEU A 182 -14.68 18.06 -0.88
CA LEU A 182 -13.29 17.68 -0.60
C LEU A 182 -12.32 18.72 -1.15
N LEU A 183 -12.63 19.31 -2.31
CA LEU A 183 -11.80 20.37 -2.89
C LEU A 183 -11.81 21.63 -2.01
N GLN A 184 -12.97 22.02 -1.48
CA GLN A 184 -13.07 23.15 -0.55
C GLN A 184 -12.28 22.89 0.74
N GLU A 185 -12.38 21.68 1.29
CA GLU A 185 -11.59 21.31 2.47
C GLU A 185 -10.08 21.27 2.20
N ALA A 186 -9.68 20.81 1.01
CA ALA A 186 -8.29 20.81 0.57
C ALA A 186 -7.76 22.24 0.42
N ALA A 187 -8.55 23.16 -0.13
CA ALA A 187 -8.18 24.57 -0.24
C ALA A 187 -7.91 25.21 1.12
N ARG A 188 -8.80 24.99 2.10
CA ARG A 188 -8.59 25.46 3.49
C ARG A 188 -7.34 24.85 4.12
N ALA A 189 -7.06 23.57 3.84
CA ALA A 189 -5.87 22.91 4.34
C ALA A 189 -4.58 23.45 3.70
N LEU A 190 -4.62 23.82 2.42
CA LEU A 190 -3.48 24.46 1.74
C LEU A 190 -3.21 25.85 2.31
N GLU A 191 -4.26 26.64 2.54
CA GLU A 191 -4.16 27.96 3.17
C GLU A 191 -3.52 27.85 4.56
N TRP A 192 -4.05 26.97 5.42
CA TRP A 192 -3.45 26.71 6.73
C TRP A 192 -2.00 26.21 6.65
N THR A 193 -1.67 25.39 5.64
CA THR A 193 -0.29 24.91 5.42
C THR A 193 0.65 26.07 5.11
N ARG A 194 0.20 27.05 4.30
CA ARG A 194 0.96 28.27 3.99
C ARG A 194 1.11 29.16 5.21
N ASP A 195 0.02 29.40 5.94
CA ASP A 195 0.00 30.26 7.14
C ASP A 195 0.89 29.72 8.26
N THR A 196 0.96 28.39 8.40
CA THR A 196 1.82 27.71 9.38
C THR A 196 3.23 27.41 8.86
N GLN A 197 3.59 27.94 7.68
CA GLN A 197 4.90 27.76 7.04
C GLN A 197 5.32 26.29 6.89
N ARG A 198 4.34 25.39 6.72
CA ARG A 198 4.58 23.97 6.49
C ARG A 198 4.95 23.74 5.01
N PRO A 199 5.76 22.71 4.71
CA PRO A 199 6.21 22.47 3.35
C PRO A 199 5.04 22.08 2.43
N THR A 200 5.01 22.69 1.25
CA THR A 200 4.13 22.30 0.13
C THR A 200 4.80 21.30 -0.82
N PHE A 201 6.02 20.84 -0.50
CA PHE A 201 6.77 19.81 -1.22
C PHE A 201 7.06 20.15 -2.68
N GLU A 202 7.25 21.44 -2.99
CA GLU A 202 7.51 21.93 -4.36
C GLU A 202 6.41 21.58 -5.38
N LEU A 203 5.22 21.23 -4.87
CA LEU A 203 4.06 20.94 -5.71
C LEU A 203 3.43 22.24 -6.19
N SER A 204 2.89 22.21 -7.41
CA SER A 204 1.93 23.21 -7.84
C SER A 204 0.72 23.20 -6.91
N GLU A 205 0.00 24.32 -6.84
CA GLU A 205 -1.24 24.41 -6.06
C GLU A 205 -2.25 23.32 -6.48
N ARG A 206 -2.39 23.08 -7.79
CA ARG A 206 -3.29 22.07 -8.34
C ARG A 206 -2.89 20.66 -7.92
N ALA A 207 -1.61 20.33 -8.02
CA ALA A 207 -1.07 19.03 -7.62
C ALA A 207 -1.24 18.81 -6.11
N TRP A 208 -0.98 19.82 -5.29
CA TRP A 208 -1.15 19.75 -3.84
C TRP A 208 -2.60 19.51 -3.45
N LEU A 209 -3.53 20.30 -3.99
CA LEU A 209 -4.97 20.15 -3.75
C LEU A 209 -5.43 18.74 -4.13
N MET A 210 -4.93 18.23 -5.27
CA MET A 210 -5.26 16.88 -5.72
C MET A 210 -4.84 15.81 -4.74
N CYS A 211 -3.58 15.86 -4.30
CA CYS A 211 -3.05 14.91 -3.32
C CYS A 211 -3.85 14.96 -2.01
N ASP A 212 -4.26 16.15 -1.58
CA ASP A 212 -5.05 16.32 -0.36
C ASP A 212 -6.47 15.74 -0.52
N VAL A 213 -7.11 15.92 -1.68
CA VAL A 213 -8.41 15.30 -1.98
C VAL A 213 -8.29 13.77 -2.02
N PHE A 214 -7.31 13.22 -2.74
CA PHE A 214 -7.05 11.77 -2.76
C PHE A 214 -6.86 11.20 -1.35
N LYS A 215 -6.09 11.92 -0.51
CA LYS A 215 -5.86 11.58 0.90
C LYS A 215 -7.19 11.54 1.67
N ARG A 216 -8.03 12.58 1.54
CA ARG A 216 -9.31 12.66 2.25
C ARG A 216 -10.29 11.59 1.81
N ALA A 217 -10.47 11.43 0.50
CA ALA A 217 -11.35 10.43 -0.08
C ALA A 217 -10.95 9.01 0.37
N TRP A 218 -9.65 8.70 0.34
CA TRP A 218 -9.16 7.41 0.80
C TRP A 218 -9.43 7.20 2.30
N ARG A 219 -9.23 8.22 3.14
CA ARG A 219 -9.51 8.13 4.59
C ARG A 219 -11.00 7.93 4.88
N GLN A 220 -11.88 8.61 4.15
CA GLN A 220 -13.32 8.42 4.24
C GLN A 220 -13.75 7.01 3.81
N ALA A 221 -13.07 6.45 2.81
CA ALA A 221 -13.30 5.10 2.30
C ALA A 221 -12.79 3.98 3.23
N HIS A 222 -11.94 4.29 4.22
CA HIS A 222 -11.27 3.31 5.09
C HIS A 222 -11.33 3.70 6.58
N PRO A 223 -12.54 3.87 7.15
CA PRO A 223 -12.70 4.39 8.50
C PRO A 223 -12.07 3.47 9.57
N ALA A 224 -12.12 2.14 9.40
CA ALA A 224 -11.54 1.24 10.40
C ALA A 224 -10.02 1.36 10.43
N ILE A 225 -9.38 1.57 9.27
CA ILE A 225 -7.93 1.83 9.19
C ILE A 225 -7.59 3.18 9.81
N VAL A 226 -8.36 4.23 9.53
CA VAL A 226 -8.10 5.56 10.10
C VAL A 226 -8.19 5.54 11.62
N THR A 227 -9.23 4.92 12.18
CA THR A 227 -9.37 4.75 13.63
C THR A 227 -8.27 3.84 14.19
N PHE A 228 -7.75 2.88 13.42
CA PHE A 228 -6.67 2.02 13.89
C PHE A 228 -5.40 2.81 14.23
N TRP A 229 -5.08 3.83 13.43
CA TRP A 229 -3.91 4.66 13.69
C TRP A 229 -4.02 5.39 15.03
N SER A 230 -5.17 6.02 15.30
CA SER A 230 -5.41 6.72 16.56
C SER A 230 -5.48 5.75 17.75
N ASP A 231 -6.08 4.57 17.58
CA ASP A 231 -6.14 3.54 18.64
C ASP A 231 -4.74 3.08 19.03
N VAL A 232 -3.85 2.86 18.05
CA VAL A 232 -2.46 2.44 18.30
C VAL A 232 -1.69 3.55 19.01
N GLN A 233 -1.84 4.81 18.59
CA GLN A 233 -1.22 5.95 19.27
C GLN A 233 -1.71 6.05 20.72
N ALA A 234 -3.02 6.04 20.94
CA ALA A 234 -3.60 6.11 22.27
C ALA A 234 -3.13 4.95 23.17
N ALA A 235 -3.08 3.73 22.64
CA ALA A 235 -2.57 2.58 23.38
C ALA A 235 -1.07 2.70 23.70
N ALA A 236 -0.27 3.30 22.81
CA ALA A 236 1.14 3.56 23.05
C ALA A 236 1.34 4.61 24.15
N VAL A 237 0.63 5.74 24.08
CA VAL A 237 0.61 6.79 25.11
C VAL A 237 0.21 6.20 26.46
N GLN A 238 -0.87 5.40 26.51
CA GLN A 238 -1.30 4.73 27.74
C GLN A 238 -0.28 3.74 28.28
N ALA A 239 0.41 3.00 27.41
CA ALA A 239 1.46 2.08 27.84
C ALA A 239 2.65 2.83 28.46
N ILE A 240 3.08 3.93 27.85
CA ILE A 240 4.21 4.75 28.33
C ILE A 240 3.87 5.46 29.64
N THR A 241 2.68 6.05 29.73
CA THR A 241 2.21 6.79 30.93
C THR A 241 1.83 5.88 32.10
N HIS A 242 1.56 4.59 31.84
CA HIS A 242 1.27 3.59 32.86
C HIS A 242 2.17 2.35 32.71
N PRO A 243 3.49 2.48 32.99
CA PRO A 243 4.46 1.40 32.82
C PRO A 243 4.09 0.11 33.55
N GLY A 244 4.54 -1.04 33.04
CA GLY A 244 4.29 -2.36 33.64
C GLY A 244 2.90 -2.94 33.37
N THR A 245 2.00 -2.19 32.72
CA THR A 245 0.69 -2.70 32.30
C THR A 245 0.67 -3.03 30.80
N VAL A 246 -0.05 -4.10 30.44
CA VAL A 246 -0.26 -4.46 29.02
C VAL A 246 -1.51 -3.76 28.51
N ARG A 247 -1.37 -2.97 27.44
CA ARG A 247 -2.48 -2.34 26.72
C ARG A 247 -2.79 -3.15 25.48
N SER A 248 -4.06 -3.52 25.30
CA SER A 248 -4.51 -4.22 24.10
C SER A 248 -5.09 -3.21 23.12
N CYS A 249 -4.65 -3.27 21.87
CA CYS A 249 -5.18 -2.48 20.76
C CYS A 249 -5.51 -3.41 19.61
N ARG A 250 -6.78 -3.80 19.50
CA ARG A 250 -7.25 -4.79 18.52
C ARG A 250 -6.41 -6.07 18.60
N ARG A 251 -5.67 -6.40 17.53
CA ARG A 251 -4.81 -7.60 17.46
C ARG A 251 -3.39 -7.37 18.02
N LEU A 252 -3.08 -6.18 18.51
CA LEU A 252 -1.77 -5.81 19.06
C LEU A 252 -1.81 -5.76 20.60
N LYS A 253 -0.67 -6.07 21.22
CA LYS A 253 -0.46 -5.84 22.66
C LYS A 253 0.76 -4.95 22.85
N LEU A 254 0.59 -3.86 23.57
CA LEU A 254 1.63 -2.88 23.85
C LEU A 254 2.02 -2.97 25.32
N HIS A 255 3.31 -2.91 25.60
CA HIS A 255 3.85 -2.97 26.95
C HIS A 255 5.08 -2.08 27.05
N TYR A 256 5.13 -1.23 28.07
CA TYR A 256 6.29 -0.39 28.33
C TYR A 256 6.95 -0.79 29.65
N ALA A 257 8.24 -1.12 29.59
CA ALA A 257 9.06 -1.43 30.75
C ALA A 257 10.55 -1.22 30.44
N ASN A 258 11.30 -0.75 31.44
CA ASN A 258 12.74 -0.51 31.37
C ASN A 258 13.14 0.43 30.21
N ALA A 259 12.38 1.50 29.97
CA ALA A 259 12.56 2.42 28.85
C ALA A 259 12.38 1.81 27.45
N TRP A 260 11.62 0.72 27.31
CA TRP A 260 11.29 0.12 26.02
C TRP A 260 9.79 -0.02 25.86
N LEU A 261 9.23 0.60 24.81
CA LEU A 261 7.91 0.26 24.32
C LEU A 261 8.03 -0.97 23.41
N ARG A 262 7.31 -2.03 23.74
CA ARG A 262 7.25 -3.27 22.96
C ARG A 262 5.85 -3.45 22.42
N ILE A 263 5.74 -3.68 21.11
CA ILE A 263 4.47 -4.02 20.45
C ILE A 263 4.53 -5.48 20.01
N ARG A 264 3.73 -6.33 20.66
CA ARG A 264 3.57 -7.74 20.28
C ARG A 264 2.60 -7.86 19.12
N LEU A 265 3.10 -8.41 18.02
CA LEU A 265 2.34 -8.75 16.83
C LEU A 265 1.60 -10.10 17.03
N PRO A 266 0.56 -10.39 16.24
CA PRO A 266 -0.15 -11.68 16.31
C PRO A 266 0.77 -12.90 16.11
N SER A 267 1.85 -12.75 15.34
CA SER A 267 2.89 -13.78 15.20
C SER A 267 3.70 -14.08 16.47
N GLY A 268 3.48 -13.34 17.57
CA GLY A 268 4.30 -13.42 18.78
C GLY A 268 5.56 -12.56 18.75
N ARG A 269 6.05 -12.17 17.56
CA ARG A 269 7.18 -11.23 17.39
C ARG A 269 6.92 -9.88 18.04
N LEU A 270 7.98 -9.24 18.48
CA LEU A 270 7.96 -7.94 19.15
C LEU A 270 8.61 -6.87 18.25
N LEU A 271 7.98 -5.70 18.15
CA LEU A 271 8.62 -4.47 17.72
C LEU A 271 9.16 -3.75 18.96
N HIS A 272 10.37 -3.22 18.88
CA HIS A 272 11.05 -2.57 20.00
C HIS A 272 11.32 -1.10 19.69
N TYR A 273 10.81 -0.23 20.55
CA TYR A 273 11.04 1.22 20.48
C TYR A 273 11.77 1.67 21.76
N PRO A 274 13.10 1.89 21.70
CA PRO A 274 13.86 2.37 22.84
C PRO A 274 13.51 3.81 23.17
N ALA A 275 13.51 4.15 24.47
CA ALA A 275 13.31 5.50 25.00
C ALA A 275 12.08 6.23 24.42
N ALA A 276 11.01 5.47 24.14
CA ALA A 276 9.74 6.03 23.70
C ALA A 276 9.18 6.96 24.79
N ARG A 277 8.81 8.17 24.39
CA ARG A 277 8.31 9.22 25.27
C ARG A 277 7.08 9.87 24.66
N VAL A 278 6.20 10.38 25.52
CA VAL A 278 5.05 11.21 25.17
C VAL A 278 5.49 12.65 25.34
N ASP A 279 5.17 13.51 24.38
CA ASP A 279 5.50 14.94 24.50
C ASP A 279 4.40 15.68 25.28
N ALA A 280 4.50 17.01 25.39
CA ALA A 280 3.53 17.80 26.13
C ALA A 280 2.15 17.85 25.45
N ASP A 281 2.09 17.53 24.16
CA ASP A 281 0.88 17.60 23.33
C ASP A 281 0.20 16.23 23.17
N GLY A 282 0.84 15.14 23.57
CA GLY A 282 0.28 13.77 23.63
C GLY A 282 0.94 12.80 22.66
#